data_AF-A0A349TY34-F1
#
_entry.id   AF-A0A349TY34-F1
#
_cell.length_a   1.000
_cell.length_b   1.000
_cell.length_c   1.000
_cell.angle_alpha   90.00
_cell.angle_beta   90.00
_cell.angle_gamma   90.00
#
_symmetry.space_group_name_H-M   'P 1'
#
loop_
_entity.id
_entity.type
_entity.pdbx_description
1 polymer ?
#
loop_
_entity_poly.entity_id
_entity_poly.type
_entity_poly.pdbx_seq_one_letter_code
_entity_poly.pdbx_strand_id
1 'polypeptide(L)'
;MIDFYIVSHIWEHAEPSPHPIQLQMPLSHPSHAADAWLPISTNTKIWPCPTNSLYIRTGFAKNGYILLHRKTPMTDATAPRIAELLASRICHDLVGSVGAIRNGMELMTEFGEDMSGDAMSLIASSAEQAARRLAAFRLAYGAGGADPHTRLTQLRDIFTDLFSGSHTIFTFDEAIAGLQDAMRPGMAKTLANAILLASECLGGTGNLSVSRETSGILVHATGERTGLREGVEDALEMRTLPENLDARLIQPYITRAFAMQYGISLIWKLDAGRLDIRIS
;
A
#
# COMPACT_ATOMS: atom_id res chain seq x y z
N MET A 1 1.27 -24.03 20.24
CA MET A 1 0.39 -23.92 21.41
C MET A 1 1.01 -22.86 22.31
N ILE A 2 0.39 -21.68 22.38
CA ILE A 2 0.29 -20.74 23.52
C ILE A 2 -0.50 -19.57 22.96
N ASP A 3 -1.69 -19.40 23.51
CA ASP A 3 -2.73 -18.47 23.12
C ASP A 3 -2.44 -17.03 23.56
N PHE A 4 -3.00 -16.08 22.79
CA PHE A 4 -3.06 -14.66 23.10
C PHE A 4 -4.20 -14.39 24.08
N TYR A 5 -3.91 -13.89 25.29
CA TYR A 5 -4.88 -13.22 26.15
C TYR A 5 -4.20 -12.16 27.05
N ILE A 6 -4.69 -10.91 26.95
CA ILE A 6 -4.71 -9.79 27.91
C ILE A 6 -3.37 -9.29 28.52
N VAL A 7 -3.04 -8.01 28.27
CA VAL A 7 -2.70 -7.06 29.34
C VAL A 7 -3.33 -5.70 29.01
N SER A 8 -4.56 -5.51 29.48
CA SER A 8 -5.24 -4.22 29.54
C SER A 8 -5.62 -3.95 31.00
N HIS A 9 -4.65 -3.84 31.90
CA HIS A 9 -4.84 -3.36 33.28
C HIS A 9 -3.54 -2.67 33.70
N ILE A 10 -3.62 -1.37 33.97
CA ILE A 10 -2.88 -0.56 34.96
C ILE A 10 -3.18 0.89 34.56
N TRP A 11 -4.27 1.44 35.08
CA TRP A 11 -4.47 2.88 35.29
C TRP A 11 -5.58 2.98 36.32
N GLU A 12 -5.24 3.02 37.61
CA GLU A 12 -6.25 3.39 38.59
C GLU A 12 -5.78 4.38 39.66
N HIS A 13 -4.53 4.39 40.14
CA HIS A 13 -4.13 5.38 41.15
C HIS A 13 -2.75 6.00 40.88
N ALA A 14 -2.73 7.20 40.30
CA ALA A 14 -1.57 8.08 40.35
C ALA A 14 -2.04 9.53 40.57
N GLU A 15 -1.90 10.01 41.80
CA GLU A 15 -2.11 11.43 42.13
C GLU A 15 -1.09 12.31 41.36
N PRO A 16 -1.48 13.53 40.93
CA PRO A 16 -0.58 14.46 40.28
C PRO A 16 0.36 15.11 41.32
N SER A 17 1.67 14.97 41.12
CA SER A 17 2.69 15.75 41.83
C SER A 17 2.64 17.22 41.40
N PRO A 18 2.82 18.20 42.31
CA PRO A 18 2.64 19.63 42.02
C PRO A 18 3.89 20.34 41.46
N HIS A 19 4.96 19.62 41.11
CA HIS A 19 6.20 20.26 40.67
C HIS A 19 6.63 19.83 39.24
N PRO A 20 6.90 20.78 38.33
CA PRO A 20 7.41 20.48 37.00
C PRO A 20 8.86 20.00 37.09
N ILE A 21 9.13 18.77 36.66
CA ILE A 21 10.49 18.29 36.41
C ILE A 21 10.81 18.62 34.95
N GLN A 22 11.65 19.63 34.73
CA GLN A 22 12.24 19.92 33.42
C GLN A 22 13.25 18.83 33.06
N LEU A 23 12.95 18.03 32.05
CA LEU A 23 13.98 17.29 31.32
C LEU A 23 14.68 18.26 30.38
N GLN A 24 15.91 18.65 30.73
CA GLN A 24 16.81 19.35 29.81
C GLN A 24 17.15 18.38 28.66
N MET A 25 16.53 18.59 27.50
CA MET A 25 17.02 17.98 26.26
C MET A 25 18.40 18.58 25.99
N PRO A 26 19.44 17.76 25.70
CA PRO A 26 20.72 18.31 25.28
C PRO A 26 20.51 19.10 23.98
N LEU A 27 20.75 20.41 24.07
CA LEU A 27 20.68 21.37 22.96
C LEU A 27 21.86 21.11 22.00
N SER A 28 21.79 20.05 21.22
CA SER A 28 22.61 19.85 20.02
C SER A 28 22.17 18.57 19.32
N HIS A 29 21.34 18.69 18.27
CA HIS A 29 21.40 17.95 16.98
C HIS A 29 20.06 18.02 16.20
N PRO A 30 20.08 17.83 14.87
CA PRO A 30 19.21 18.54 13.93
C PRO A 30 17.79 17.94 13.85
N SER A 31 16.92 18.72 13.22
CA SER A 31 15.48 18.55 12.97
C SER A 31 15.04 17.28 12.21
N HIS A 32 15.77 16.17 12.26
CA HIS A 32 15.61 14.99 11.39
C HIS A 32 15.69 13.64 12.13
N ALA A 33 15.11 13.51 13.33
CA ALA A 33 15.03 12.20 14.00
C ALA A 33 13.63 11.60 13.86
N ALA A 34 13.43 10.74 12.86
CA ALA A 34 12.17 10.05 12.59
C ALA A 34 11.88 8.89 13.56
N ASP A 35 12.90 8.37 14.26
CA ASP A 35 12.76 7.26 15.20
C ASP A 35 13.58 7.55 16.46
N ALA A 36 12.90 7.69 17.61
CA ALA A 36 13.56 7.86 18.90
C ALA A 36 13.41 6.56 19.72
N TRP A 37 14.54 5.96 20.07
CA TRP A 37 14.59 4.84 21.01
C TRP A 37 14.66 5.39 22.44
N LEU A 38 13.64 5.12 23.26
CA LEU A 38 13.65 5.50 24.67
C LEU A 38 13.95 4.29 25.57
N PRO A 39 14.86 4.42 26.55
CA PRO A 39 15.09 3.37 27.54
C PRO A 39 13.89 3.23 28.47
N ILE A 40 13.45 2.00 28.71
CA ILE A 40 12.37 1.72 29.66
C ILE A 40 12.92 1.85 31.08
N SER A 41 12.61 2.97 31.75
CA SER A 41 12.60 3.01 33.22
C SER A 41 11.18 2.74 33.72
N THR A 42 11.05 2.11 34.89
CA THR A 42 9.79 1.67 35.51
C THR A 42 8.78 2.79 35.82
N ASN A 43 9.08 4.04 35.45
CA ASN A 43 8.25 5.22 35.70
C ASN A 43 8.08 6.12 34.47
N THR A 44 8.21 5.57 33.26
CA THR A 44 8.11 6.34 32.00
C THR A 44 6.66 6.75 31.73
N LYS A 45 6.23 7.90 32.28
CA LYS A 45 4.96 8.55 31.91
C LYS A 45 5.14 9.27 30.58
N ILE A 46 4.35 8.87 29.58
CA ILE A 46 4.41 9.46 28.25
C ILE A 46 3.34 10.56 28.16
N TRP A 47 3.78 11.80 27.96
CA TRP A 47 2.92 12.98 27.96
C TRP A 47 2.41 13.29 26.54
N PRO A 48 1.15 13.71 26.37
CA PRO A 48 0.68 14.28 25.11
C PRO A 48 1.45 15.58 24.83
N CYS A 49 2.12 15.65 23.69
CA CYS A 49 2.76 16.87 23.23
C CYS A 49 1.68 17.92 22.91
N PRO A 50 1.81 19.20 23.34
CA PRO A 50 0.83 20.24 23.05
C PRO A 50 0.74 20.60 21.56
N THR A 51 1.71 20.20 20.73
CA THR A 51 1.59 20.22 19.28
C THR A 51 1.04 18.88 18.80
N ASN A 52 -0.21 18.92 18.36
CA ASN A 52 -1.03 17.82 17.87
C ASN A 52 -0.24 16.65 17.24
N SER A 53 -0.32 15.50 17.91
CA SER A 53 -0.11 14.12 17.42
C SER A 53 1.24 13.45 17.71
N LEU A 54 1.21 12.65 18.78
CA LEU A 54 2.01 11.46 18.93
C LEU A 54 1.10 10.39 19.53
N TYR A 55 0.75 9.36 18.76
CA TYR A 55 0.04 8.19 19.27
C TYR A 55 0.97 6.99 19.24
N ILE A 56 1.11 6.35 20.39
CA ILE A 56 2.06 5.29 20.63
C ILE A 56 1.38 3.97 20.28
N ARG A 57 1.83 3.32 19.21
CA ARG A 57 1.57 1.89 19.04
C ARG A 57 2.73 1.15 19.70
N THR A 58 2.50 0.58 20.88
CA THR A 58 3.51 -0.23 21.58
C THR A 58 3.77 -1.50 20.78
N GLY A 59 4.80 -1.50 19.94
CA GLY A 59 5.30 -2.68 19.24
C GLY A 59 6.61 -3.17 19.87
N PHE A 60 6.65 -4.47 20.16
CA PHE A 60 7.79 -5.30 20.61
C PHE A 60 8.93 -4.62 21.37
N ALA A 61 8.99 -4.86 22.68
CA ALA A 61 10.19 -4.63 23.48
C ALA A 61 11.30 -5.59 23.03
N LYS A 62 12.36 -5.07 22.42
CA LYS A 62 13.64 -5.76 22.26
C LYS A 62 14.68 -4.97 23.04
N ASN A 63 15.43 -5.63 23.92
CA ASN A 63 16.53 -5.04 24.70
C ASN A 63 16.15 -3.78 25.52
N GLY A 64 14.90 -3.67 26.00
CA GLY A 64 14.51 -2.57 26.89
C GLY A 64 14.17 -1.24 26.21
N TYR A 65 13.90 -1.24 24.91
CA TYR A 65 13.48 -0.04 24.17
C TYR A 65 12.10 -0.21 23.51
N ILE A 66 11.37 0.91 23.37
CA ILE A 66 10.07 1.01 22.68
C ILE A 66 10.24 1.87 21.43
N LEU A 67 9.71 1.41 20.29
CA LEU A 67 9.57 2.23 19.08
C LEU A 67 8.37 3.16 19.21
N LEU A 68 8.61 4.47 19.14
CA LEU A 68 7.56 5.48 19.08
C LEU A 68 7.26 5.83 17.63
N HIS A 69 6.13 5.36 17.11
CA HIS A 69 5.65 5.83 15.81
C HIS A 69 5.02 7.21 15.92
N ARG A 70 5.47 8.15 15.09
CA ARG A 70 4.76 9.40 14.88
C ARG A 70 3.51 9.13 14.05
N LYS A 71 2.34 9.17 14.68
CA LYS A 71 1.08 9.36 13.93
C LYS A 71 1.02 10.83 13.54
N THR A 72 1.60 11.19 12.41
CA THR A 72 1.36 12.53 11.84
C THR A 72 -0.15 12.58 11.55
N PRO A 73 -0.90 13.54 12.10
CA PRO A 73 -2.25 13.72 11.61
C PRO A 73 -2.08 14.13 10.16
N MET A 74 -2.80 13.52 9.22
CA MET A 74 -2.91 14.15 7.90
C MET A 74 -3.44 15.55 8.18
N THR A 75 -2.60 16.57 8.02
CA THR A 75 -3.08 17.95 8.09
C THR A 75 -4.11 18.11 6.98
N ASP A 76 -5.12 18.98 7.16
CA ASP A 76 -6.18 19.17 6.17
C ASP A 76 -5.62 19.52 4.77
N ALA A 77 -4.42 20.10 4.69
CA ALA A 77 -3.71 20.39 3.43
C ALA A 77 -3.02 19.18 2.77
N THR A 78 -2.78 18.08 3.50
CA THR A 78 -2.13 16.86 2.98
C THR A 78 -3.09 16.03 2.12
N ALA A 79 -4.36 15.96 2.50
CA ALA A 79 -5.34 15.14 1.79
C ALA A 79 -5.56 15.56 0.33
N PRO A 80 -5.68 16.86 -0.01
CA PRO A 80 -5.74 17.32 -1.40
C PRO A 80 -4.51 16.91 -2.22
N ARG A 81 -3.30 17.06 -1.67
CA ARG A 81 -2.07 16.70 -2.37
C ARG A 81 -2.00 15.20 -2.70
N ILE A 82 -2.37 14.34 -1.74
CA ILE A 82 -2.43 12.89 -1.98
C ILE A 82 -3.47 12.57 -3.07
N ALA A 83 -4.62 13.25 -3.07
CA ALA A 83 -5.64 13.09 -4.11
C ALA A 83 -5.14 13.52 -5.50
N GLU A 84 -4.42 14.65 -5.60
CA GLU A 84 -3.80 15.13 -6.85
C GLU A 84 -2.79 14.12 -7.41
N LEU A 85 -1.93 13.57 -6.54
CA LEU A 85 -0.92 12.60 -6.94
C LEU A 85 -1.55 11.28 -7.40
N LEU A 86 -2.59 10.80 -6.69
CA LEU A 86 -3.34 9.62 -7.11
C LEU A 86 -4.07 9.84 -8.42
N ALA A 87 -4.72 11.01 -8.59
CA ALA A 87 -5.39 11.36 -9.85
C ALA A 87 -4.38 11.41 -11.00
N SER A 88 -3.23 12.05 -10.78
CA SER A 88 -2.14 12.09 -11.76
C SER A 88 -1.66 10.69 -12.15
N ARG A 89 -1.51 9.79 -11.17
CA ARG A 89 -1.10 8.41 -11.42
C ARG A 89 -2.14 7.63 -12.23
N ILE A 90 -3.42 7.72 -11.86
CA ILE A 90 -4.52 7.07 -12.59
C ILE A 90 -4.60 7.60 -14.03
N CYS A 91 -4.50 8.92 -14.21
CA CYS A 91 -4.49 9.52 -15.55
C CYS A 91 -3.31 9.01 -16.37
N HIS A 92 -2.09 9.04 -15.82
CA HIS A 92 -0.89 8.53 -16.48
C HIS A 92 -1.07 7.09 -16.99
N ASP A 93 -1.58 6.20 -16.14
CA ASP A 93 -1.70 4.77 -16.47
C ASP A 93 -2.82 4.47 -17.49
N LEU A 94 -3.75 5.41 -17.71
CA LEU A 94 -4.85 5.28 -18.67
C LEU A 94 -4.63 6.04 -19.98
N VAL A 95 -3.77 7.07 -19.98
CA VAL A 95 -3.51 7.90 -21.17
C VAL A 95 -3.06 7.07 -22.37
N GLY A 96 -2.22 6.05 -22.17
CA GLY A 96 -1.75 5.19 -23.26
C GLY A 96 -2.89 4.45 -23.97
N SER A 97 -3.76 3.77 -23.21
CA SER A 97 -4.89 3.03 -23.78
C SER A 97 -5.95 3.95 -24.39
N VAL A 98 -6.20 5.11 -23.78
CA VAL A 98 -7.14 6.10 -24.33
C VAL A 98 -6.59 6.73 -25.62
N GLY A 99 -5.28 7.02 -25.66
CA GLY A 99 -4.61 7.51 -26.86
C GLY A 99 -4.66 6.51 -28.01
N ALA A 100 -4.46 5.22 -27.74
CA ALA A 100 -4.55 4.17 -28.75
C ALA A 100 -5.96 4.03 -29.36
N ILE A 101 -7.02 4.19 -28.55
CA ILE A 101 -8.40 4.26 -29.06
C ILE A 101 -8.57 5.42 -30.04
N ARG A 102 -8.12 6.63 -29.65
CA ARG A 102 -8.20 7.83 -30.49
C ARG A 102 -7.45 7.62 -31.80
N ASN A 103 -6.24 7.08 -31.75
CA ASN A 103 -5.43 6.81 -32.94
C ASN A 103 -6.12 5.79 -33.87
N GLY A 104 -6.72 4.73 -33.32
CA GLY A 104 -7.50 3.78 -34.11
C GLY A 104 -8.68 4.44 -34.82
N MET A 105 -9.40 5.35 -34.17
CA MET A 105 -10.49 6.09 -34.80
C MET A 105 -10.01 7.00 -35.94
N GLU A 106 -8.85 7.63 -35.79
CA GLU A 106 -8.23 8.45 -36.84
C GLU A 106 -7.86 7.59 -38.06
N LEU A 107 -7.25 6.42 -37.85
CA LEU A 107 -6.92 5.48 -38.93
C LEU A 107 -8.16 5.03 -39.73
N MET A 108 -9.27 4.76 -39.05
CA MET A 108 -10.54 4.43 -39.74
C MET A 108 -11.05 5.57 -40.61
N THR A 109 -10.84 6.82 -40.17
CA THR A 109 -11.30 8.01 -40.88
C THR A 109 -10.41 8.32 -42.09
N GLU A 110 -9.10 8.12 -41.96
CA GLU A 110 -8.11 8.46 -43.00
C GLU A 110 -8.02 7.41 -44.12
N PHE A 111 -8.11 6.11 -43.79
CA PHE A 111 -7.79 5.03 -44.72
C PHE A 111 -8.99 4.18 -45.16
N GLY A 112 -10.20 4.43 -44.62
CA GLY A 112 -11.42 3.74 -45.05
C GLY A 112 -11.37 2.21 -44.84
N GLU A 113 -11.99 1.44 -45.75
CA GLU A 113 -12.16 -0.02 -45.62
C GLU A 113 -10.83 -0.78 -45.51
N ASP A 114 -9.75 -0.28 -46.12
CA ASP A 114 -8.46 -0.98 -46.20
C ASP A 114 -7.76 -1.18 -44.85
N MET A 115 -8.04 -0.34 -43.85
CA MET A 115 -7.47 -0.45 -42.49
C MET A 115 -8.53 -0.59 -41.39
N SER A 116 -9.81 -0.71 -41.76
CA SER A 116 -10.91 -0.73 -40.79
C SER A 116 -10.84 -1.92 -39.83
N GLY A 117 -10.34 -3.08 -40.27
CA GLY A 117 -10.22 -4.28 -39.44
C GLY A 117 -9.15 -4.15 -38.34
N ASP A 118 -7.95 -3.74 -38.72
CA ASP A 118 -6.83 -3.56 -37.80
C ASP A 118 -7.08 -2.42 -36.82
N ALA A 119 -7.65 -1.31 -37.31
CA ALA A 119 -8.03 -0.19 -36.45
C ALA A 119 -9.11 -0.59 -35.44
N MET A 120 -10.10 -1.38 -35.83
CA MET A 120 -11.13 -1.88 -34.91
C MET A 120 -10.54 -2.83 -33.85
N SER A 121 -9.59 -3.69 -34.24
CA SER A 121 -8.87 -4.56 -33.30
C SER A 121 -8.03 -3.76 -32.29
N LEU A 122 -7.34 -2.70 -32.75
CA LEU A 122 -6.60 -1.79 -31.89
C LEU A 122 -7.51 -1.06 -30.90
N ILE A 123 -8.66 -0.55 -31.36
CA ILE A 123 -9.67 0.10 -30.50
C ILE A 123 -10.18 -0.87 -29.44
N ALA A 124 -10.61 -2.07 -29.85
CA ALA A 124 -11.19 -3.06 -28.95
C ALA A 124 -10.20 -3.50 -27.86
N SER A 125 -8.97 -3.87 -28.26
CA SER A 125 -7.93 -4.27 -27.32
C SER A 125 -7.52 -3.14 -26.36
N SER A 126 -7.47 -1.89 -26.84
CA SER A 126 -7.14 -0.72 -26.02
C SER A 126 -8.26 -0.37 -25.03
N ALA A 127 -9.52 -0.48 -25.44
CA ALA A 127 -10.68 -0.29 -24.56
C ALA A 127 -10.74 -1.36 -23.47
N GLU A 128 -10.48 -2.61 -23.82
CA GLU A 128 -10.42 -3.70 -22.85
C GLU A 128 -9.29 -3.50 -21.84
N GLN A 129 -8.10 -3.10 -22.30
CA GLN A 129 -6.98 -2.75 -21.43
C GLN A 129 -7.29 -1.60 -20.46
N ALA A 130 -8.02 -0.57 -20.91
CA ALA A 130 -8.46 0.53 -20.06
C ALA A 130 -9.47 0.05 -19.01
N ALA A 131 -10.45 -0.77 -19.41
CA ALA A 131 -11.47 -1.31 -18.52
C ALA A 131 -10.87 -2.20 -17.42
N ARG A 132 -9.94 -3.09 -17.77
CA ARG A 132 -9.22 -3.95 -16.83
C ARG A 132 -8.44 -3.14 -15.78
N ARG A 133 -7.73 -2.09 -16.21
CA ARG A 133 -7.02 -1.16 -15.30
C ARG A 133 -7.98 -0.43 -14.37
N LEU A 134 -9.08 0.11 -14.89
CA LEU A 134 -10.11 0.78 -14.10
C LEU A 134 -10.73 -0.15 -13.04
N ALA A 135 -10.99 -1.41 -13.40
CA ALA A 135 -11.51 -2.41 -12.45
C ALA A 135 -10.53 -2.65 -11.29
N ALA A 136 -9.23 -2.78 -11.58
CA ALA A 136 -8.19 -2.94 -10.56
C ALA A 136 -8.04 -1.66 -9.69
N PHE A 137 -8.01 -0.48 -10.31
CA PHE A 137 -7.91 0.81 -9.59
C PHE A 137 -9.12 1.07 -8.70
N ARG A 138 -10.32 0.62 -9.08
CA ARG A 138 -11.52 0.71 -8.24
C ARG A 138 -11.36 -0.08 -6.93
N LEU A 139 -10.66 -1.21 -6.97
CA LEU A 139 -10.34 -1.99 -5.76
C LEU A 139 -9.19 -1.39 -4.95
N ALA A 140 -8.08 -1.06 -5.62
CA ALA A 140 -6.88 -0.57 -4.94
C ALA A 140 -7.07 0.85 -4.38
N TYR A 141 -7.47 1.81 -5.22
CA TYR A 141 -7.52 3.22 -4.88
C TYR A 141 -8.93 3.66 -4.47
N GLY A 142 -9.96 3.15 -5.15
CA GLY A 142 -11.37 3.47 -4.88
C GLY A 142 -11.94 2.82 -3.62
N ALA A 143 -13.20 3.13 -3.28
CA ALA A 143 -13.88 2.55 -2.11
C ALA A 143 -14.17 1.04 -2.25
N GLY A 144 -14.11 0.49 -3.47
CA GLY A 144 -14.51 -0.90 -3.75
C GLY A 144 -13.73 -1.94 -2.95
N GLY A 145 -12.41 -1.76 -2.77
CA GLY A 145 -11.62 -2.73 -2.00
C GLY A 145 -11.86 -2.70 -0.48
N ALA A 146 -12.56 -1.68 0.02
CA ALA A 146 -12.98 -1.59 1.41
C ALA A 146 -14.46 -1.96 1.61
N ASP A 147 -15.20 -2.20 0.52
CA ASP A 147 -16.58 -2.63 0.57
C ASP A 147 -16.68 -4.04 1.21
N PRO A 148 -17.51 -4.23 2.26
CA PRO A 148 -17.74 -5.53 2.87
C PRO A 148 -18.24 -6.63 1.92
N HIS A 149 -18.79 -6.26 0.76
CA HIS A 149 -19.34 -7.19 -0.23
C HIS A 149 -18.30 -7.65 -1.25
N THR A 150 -17.11 -7.04 -1.24
CA THR A 150 -16.02 -7.42 -2.15
C THR A 150 -15.48 -8.79 -1.77
N ARG A 151 -15.52 -9.70 -2.75
CA ARG A 151 -15.08 -11.08 -2.58
C ARG A 151 -13.65 -11.29 -3.09
N LEU A 152 -12.94 -12.24 -2.50
CA LEU A 152 -11.60 -12.64 -2.96
C LEU A 152 -11.63 -13.23 -4.36
N THR A 153 -12.71 -13.93 -4.72
CA THR A 153 -12.91 -14.43 -6.10
C THR A 153 -13.05 -13.29 -7.10
N GLN A 154 -13.76 -12.21 -6.75
CA GLN A 154 -13.85 -11.03 -7.60
C GLN A 154 -12.49 -10.35 -7.78
N LEU A 155 -11.70 -10.28 -6.71
CA LEU A 155 -10.33 -9.76 -6.77
C LEU A 155 -9.45 -10.64 -7.67
N ARG A 156 -9.50 -11.97 -7.51
CA ARG A 156 -8.83 -12.93 -8.40
C ARG A 156 -9.17 -12.66 -9.86
N ASP A 157 -10.45 -12.59 -10.19
CA ASP A 157 -10.92 -12.45 -11.58
C ASP A 157 -10.40 -11.13 -12.18
N ILE A 158 -10.56 -10.01 -11.46
CA ILE A 158 -10.08 -8.69 -11.90
C ILE A 158 -8.57 -8.68 -12.15
N PHE A 159 -7.77 -9.26 -11.25
CA PHE A 159 -6.31 -9.26 -11.43
C PHE A 159 -5.85 -10.29 -12.47
N THR A 160 -6.57 -11.39 -12.64
CA THR A 160 -6.33 -12.35 -13.73
C THR A 160 -6.54 -11.68 -15.08
N ASP A 161 -7.64 -10.95 -15.22
CA ASP A 161 -7.94 -10.19 -16.44
C ASP A 161 -6.91 -9.07 -16.67
N LEU A 162 -6.49 -8.36 -15.61
CA LEU A 162 -5.49 -7.29 -15.69
C LEU A 162 -4.17 -7.77 -16.31
N PHE A 163 -3.69 -8.95 -15.92
CA PHE A 163 -2.43 -9.50 -16.41
C PHE A 163 -2.59 -10.38 -17.66
N SER A 164 -3.82 -10.66 -18.10
CA SER A 164 -4.10 -11.43 -19.31
C SER A 164 -3.49 -10.75 -20.55
N GLY A 165 -2.64 -11.49 -21.27
CA GLY A 165 -1.90 -10.99 -22.43
C GLY A 165 -0.66 -10.15 -22.10
N SER A 166 -0.28 -10.03 -20.82
CA SER A 166 0.96 -9.37 -20.41
C SER A 166 2.15 -10.36 -20.35
N HIS A 167 3.37 -9.84 -20.21
CA HIS A 167 4.56 -10.65 -19.93
C HIS A 167 4.68 -11.05 -18.45
N THR A 168 3.73 -10.65 -17.60
CA THR A 168 3.64 -11.08 -16.22
C THR A 168 2.71 -12.29 -16.11
N ILE A 169 3.26 -13.41 -15.64
CA ILE A 169 2.49 -14.62 -15.35
C ILE A 169 1.86 -14.44 -13.97
N PHE A 170 0.54 -14.24 -13.94
CA PHE A 170 -0.21 -14.09 -12.70
C PHE A 170 -0.87 -15.39 -12.27
N THR A 171 -0.71 -15.75 -10.99
CA THR A 171 -1.36 -16.91 -10.38
C THR A 171 -2.00 -16.52 -9.05
N PHE A 172 -3.17 -17.08 -8.77
CA PHE A 172 -3.92 -16.79 -7.55
C PHE A 172 -4.44 -18.11 -6.99
N ASP A 173 -4.00 -18.44 -5.78
CA ASP A 173 -4.35 -19.68 -5.11
C ASP A 173 -5.84 -19.71 -4.72
N GLU A 174 -6.57 -20.72 -5.19
CA GLU A 174 -7.97 -20.95 -4.87
C GLU A 174 -8.19 -21.17 -3.35
N ALA A 175 -7.17 -21.64 -2.61
CA ALA A 175 -7.26 -21.82 -1.16
C ALA A 175 -7.48 -20.50 -0.40
N ILE A 176 -7.21 -19.35 -1.03
CA ILE A 176 -7.47 -18.01 -0.48
C ILE A 176 -8.98 -17.77 -0.33
N ALA A 177 -9.83 -18.36 -1.17
CA ALA A 177 -11.28 -18.20 -1.05
C ALA A 177 -11.81 -18.64 0.33
N GLY A 178 -11.14 -19.61 0.98
CA GLY A 178 -11.44 -20.05 2.33
C GLY A 178 -11.12 -19.02 3.44
N LEU A 179 -10.57 -17.85 3.10
CA LEU A 179 -10.36 -16.73 4.03
C LEU A 179 -11.49 -15.68 3.96
N GLN A 180 -12.49 -15.86 3.09
CA GLN A 180 -13.52 -14.85 2.83
C GLN A 180 -14.23 -14.38 4.11
N ASP A 181 -14.62 -15.31 4.97
CA ASP A 181 -15.35 -14.98 6.21
C ASP A 181 -14.45 -14.37 7.30
N ALA A 182 -13.14 -14.54 7.17
CA ALA A 182 -12.13 -13.96 8.07
C ALA A 182 -11.63 -12.59 7.58
N MET A 183 -12.11 -12.09 6.43
CA MET A 183 -11.68 -10.81 5.89
C MET A 183 -12.16 -9.65 6.75
N ARG A 184 -11.20 -8.84 7.19
CA ARG A 184 -11.48 -7.55 7.82
C ARG A 184 -11.66 -6.45 6.75
N PRO A 185 -12.42 -5.37 7.04
CA PRO A 185 -12.49 -4.22 6.15
C PRO A 185 -11.09 -3.73 5.75
N GLY A 186 -10.91 -3.44 4.46
CA GLY A 186 -9.64 -2.97 3.91
C GLY A 186 -8.59 -4.06 3.61
N MET A 187 -8.84 -5.33 3.96
CA MET A 187 -7.94 -6.42 3.59
C MET A 187 -7.90 -6.65 2.07
N ALA A 188 -9.04 -6.62 1.38
CA ALA A 188 -9.10 -6.66 -0.09
C ALA A 188 -8.38 -5.46 -0.73
N LYS A 189 -8.60 -4.26 -0.21
CA LYS A 189 -7.90 -3.03 -0.64
C LYS A 189 -6.40 -3.14 -0.47
N THR A 190 -5.94 -3.62 0.67
CA THR A 190 -4.50 -3.79 0.95
C THR A 190 -3.89 -4.85 0.04
N LEU A 191 -4.59 -5.97 -0.18
CA LEU A 191 -4.18 -7.01 -1.13
C LEU A 191 -4.10 -6.48 -2.57
N ALA A 192 -5.11 -5.76 -3.04
CA ALA A 192 -5.10 -5.15 -4.35
C ALA A 192 -3.92 -4.18 -4.54
N ASN A 193 -3.62 -3.37 -3.53
CA ASN A 193 -2.46 -2.48 -3.56
C ASN A 193 -1.13 -3.25 -3.55
N ALA A 194 -1.02 -4.32 -2.77
CA ALA A 194 0.18 -5.15 -2.72
C ALA A 194 0.45 -5.86 -4.07
N ILE A 195 -0.60 -6.33 -4.76
CA ILE A 195 -0.47 -6.93 -6.09
C ILE A 195 0.03 -5.90 -7.12
N LEU A 196 -0.51 -4.68 -7.11
CA LEU A 196 -0.04 -3.59 -7.99
C LEU A 196 1.40 -3.17 -7.67
N LEU A 197 1.75 -3.06 -6.38
CA LEU A 197 3.12 -2.72 -5.97
C LEU A 197 4.10 -3.81 -6.44
N ALA A 198 3.75 -5.07 -6.21
CA ALA A 198 4.58 -6.21 -6.59
C ALA A 198 4.75 -6.30 -8.12
N SER A 199 3.72 -6.00 -8.90
CA SER A 199 3.82 -5.99 -10.36
C SER A 199 4.71 -4.86 -10.89
N GLU A 200 4.68 -3.68 -10.27
CA GLU A 200 5.59 -2.58 -10.62
C GLU A 200 7.05 -2.93 -10.33
N CYS A 201 7.29 -3.73 -9.29
CA CYS A 201 8.63 -4.19 -8.92
C CYS A 201 9.21 -5.20 -9.91
N LEU A 202 8.39 -5.93 -10.69
CA LEU A 202 8.86 -6.90 -11.70
C LEU A 202 9.55 -6.25 -12.91
N GLY A 203 9.39 -4.95 -13.12
CA GLY A 203 9.97 -4.28 -14.29
C GLY A 203 9.34 -4.71 -15.63
N GLY A 204 8.13 -5.28 -15.59
CA GLY A 204 7.32 -5.61 -16.76
C GLY A 204 7.30 -7.09 -17.18
N THR A 205 8.09 -7.96 -16.55
CA THR A 205 8.12 -9.41 -16.85
C THR A 205 8.44 -10.22 -15.60
N GLY A 206 7.91 -11.44 -15.50
CA GLY A 206 8.16 -12.35 -14.38
C GLY A 206 6.90 -13.04 -13.87
N ASN A 207 7.02 -13.68 -12.70
CA ASN A 207 5.92 -14.38 -12.04
C ASN A 207 5.41 -13.54 -10.86
N LEU A 208 4.09 -13.39 -10.79
CA LEU A 208 3.38 -12.80 -9.68
C LEU A 208 2.38 -13.81 -9.15
N SER A 209 2.51 -14.21 -7.89
CA SER A 209 1.60 -15.17 -7.27
C SER A 209 0.99 -14.60 -5.99
N VAL A 210 -0.25 -15.01 -5.73
CA VAL A 210 -0.92 -14.76 -4.46
C VAL A 210 -1.26 -16.12 -3.86
N SER A 211 -0.77 -16.39 -2.65
CA SER A 211 -0.98 -17.65 -1.95
C SER A 211 -1.44 -17.44 -0.51
N ARG A 212 -2.11 -18.46 0.04
CA ARG A 212 -2.48 -18.48 1.44
C ARG A 212 -1.30 -18.93 2.30
N GLU A 213 -0.98 -18.17 3.35
CA GLU A 213 -0.08 -18.58 4.42
C GLU A 213 -0.89 -18.87 5.70
N THR A 214 -0.28 -19.54 6.69
CA THR A 214 -0.94 -19.87 7.98
C THR A 214 -1.46 -18.63 8.69
N SER A 215 -0.73 -17.52 8.60
CA SER A 215 -1.05 -16.27 9.29
C SER A 215 -1.60 -15.18 8.36
N GLY A 216 -1.97 -15.47 7.11
CA GLY A 216 -2.46 -14.43 6.20
C GLY A 216 -2.33 -14.77 4.71
N ILE A 217 -2.04 -13.75 3.91
CA ILE A 217 -1.88 -13.84 2.46
C ILE A 217 -0.48 -13.39 2.08
N LEU A 218 0.19 -14.14 1.21
CA LEU A 218 1.47 -13.78 0.62
C LEU A 218 1.25 -13.35 -0.83
N VAL A 219 1.74 -12.17 -1.19
CA VAL A 219 1.98 -11.75 -2.57
C VAL A 219 3.46 -11.94 -2.85
N HIS A 220 3.79 -12.67 -3.89
CA HIS A 220 5.15 -13.06 -4.23
C HIS A 220 5.46 -12.70 -5.68
N ALA A 221 6.50 -11.90 -5.89
CA ALA A 221 6.97 -11.49 -7.20
C ALA A 221 8.41 -11.98 -7.44
N THR A 222 8.64 -12.62 -8.58
CA THR A 222 9.98 -13.08 -9.00
C THR A 222 10.23 -12.81 -10.47
N GLY A 223 11.45 -12.41 -10.80
CA GLY A 223 11.81 -12.03 -12.16
C GLY A 223 13.20 -11.41 -12.21
N GLU A 224 13.80 -11.43 -13.40
CA GLU A 224 15.19 -11.00 -13.62
C GLU A 224 15.47 -9.57 -13.14
N ARG A 225 14.49 -8.67 -13.33
CA ARG A 225 14.60 -7.24 -12.99
C ARG A 225 13.85 -6.87 -11.72
N THR A 226 13.47 -7.85 -10.90
CA THR A 226 12.67 -7.59 -9.70
C THR A 226 13.45 -6.76 -8.70
N GLY A 227 12.92 -5.58 -8.35
CA GLY A 227 13.56 -4.68 -7.40
C GLY A 227 12.73 -3.44 -7.10
N LEU A 228 13.13 -2.74 -6.04
CA LEU A 228 12.55 -1.44 -5.69
C LEU A 228 13.29 -0.33 -6.43
N ARG A 229 12.52 0.57 -7.05
CA ARG A 229 13.06 1.81 -7.60
C ARG A 229 13.45 2.75 -6.46
N GLU A 230 14.25 3.76 -6.78
CA GLU A 230 14.62 4.82 -5.83
C GLU A 230 13.39 5.44 -5.15
N GLY A 231 13.46 5.60 -3.82
CA GLY A 231 12.41 6.19 -2.99
C GLY A 231 11.20 5.30 -2.70
N VAL A 232 11.03 4.15 -3.38
CA VAL A 232 9.89 3.25 -3.14
C VAL A 232 9.90 2.70 -1.71
N GLU A 233 11.07 2.33 -1.21
CA GLU A 233 11.23 1.84 0.16
C GLU A 233 10.81 2.90 1.19
N ASP A 234 11.33 4.12 1.03
CA ASP A 234 11.02 5.23 1.93
C ASP A 234 9.54 5.62 1.88
N ALA A 235 8.92 5.56 0.70
CA ALA A 235 7.50 5.78 0.55
C ALA A 235 6.67 4.67 1.23
N LEU A 236 7.06 3.40 1.04
CA LEU A 236 6.38 2.24 1.62
C LEU A 236 6.53 2.19 3.15
N GLU A 237 7.62 2.73 3.70
CA GLU A 237 7.82 2.86 5.15
C GLU A 237 7.31 4.20 5.70
N MET A 238 6.66 5.02 4.87
CA MET A 238 6.20 6.38 5.17
C MET A 238 7.28 7.29 5.79
N ARG A 239 8.54 7.09 5.40
CA ARG A 239 9.67 7.98 5.70
C ARG A 239 9.66 9.21 4.80
N THR A 240 9.10 9.08 3.59
CA THR A 240 8.87 10.22 2.68
C THR A 240 7.68 11.04 3.17
N LEU A 241 7.93 12.31 3.50
CA LEU A 241 6.87 13.23 3.90
C LEU A 241 5.92 13.52 2.72
N PRO A 242 4.60 13.69 2.96
CA PRO A 242 3.63 13.89 1.90
C PRO A 242 3.93 15.06 0.95
N GLU A 243 4.51 16.14 1.46
CA GLU A 243 4.95 17.31 0.68
C GLU A 243 6.08 16.99 -0.30
N ASN A 244 6.86 15.94 -0.02
CA ASN A 244 7.98 15.48 -0.84
C ASN A 244 7.58 14.32 -1.77
N LEU A 245 6.31 13.89 -1.75
CA LEU A 245 5.83 12.85 -2.67
C LEU A 245 5.64 13.39 -4.08
N ASP A 246 5.99 12.55 -5.04
CA ASP A 246 5.64 12.68 -6.44
C ASP A 246 4.67 11.56 -6.89
N ALA A 247 4.23 11.63 -8.15
CA ALA A 247 3.28 10.66 -8.69
C ALA A 247 3.86 9.23 -8.84
N ARG A 248 5.19 9.06 -8.78
CA ARG A 248 5.85 7.75 -8.86
C ARG A 248 5.82 7.06 -7.50
N LEU A 249 5.95 7.83 -6.43
CA LEU A 249 5.99 7.33 -5.05
C LEU A 249 4.62 7.23 -4.37
N ILE A 250 3.56 7.75 -4.99
CA ILE A 250 2.22 7.73 -4.38
C ILE A 250 1.65 6.32 -4.20
N GLN A 251 1.97 5.38 -5.11
CA GLN A 251 1.46 4.00 -5.05
C GLN A 251 2.03 3.23 -3.84
N PRO A 252 3.36 3.18 -3.61
CA PRO A 252 3.89 2.53 -2.41
C PRO A 252 3.45 3.25 -1.13
N TYR A 253 3.39 4.59 -1.14
CA TYR A 253 2.92 5.36 0.00
C TYR A 253 1.46 5.03 0.38
N ILE A 254 0.54 5.04 -0.59
CA ILE A 254 -0.88 4.76 -0.31
C ILE A 254 -1.11 3.30 0.09
N THR A 255 -0.29 2.38 -0.42
CA THR A 255 -0.32 0.96 -0.02
C THR A 255 -0.11 0.83 1.48
N ARG A 256 0.93 1.49 2.03
CA ARG A 256 1.18 1.52 3.47
C ARG A 256 0.11 2.29 4.23
N ALA A 257 -0.31 3.45 3.72
CA ALA A 257 -1.32 4.28 4.37
C ALA A 257 -2.66 3.54 4.54
N PHE A 258 -3.12 2.80 3.53
CA PHE A 258 -4.32 1.97 3.65
C PHE A 258 -4.13 0.83 4.65
N ALA A 259 -3.01 0.11 4.60
CA ALA A 259 -2.75 -0.95 5.57
C ALA A 259 -2.83 -0.41 7.01
N MET A 260 -2.24 0.77 7.27
CA MET A 260 -2.32 1.43 8.57
C MET A 260 -3.73 1.91 8.93
N GLN A 261 -4.46 2.52 7.99
CA GLN A 261 -5.82 3.01 8.19
C GLN A 261 -6.77 1.89 8.63
N TYR A 262 -6.63 0.71 8.02
CA TYR A 262 -7.48 -0.45 8.30
C TYR A 262 -6.89 -1.41 9.35
N GLY A 263 -5.74 -1.09 9.95
CA GLY A 263 -5.09 -1.95 10.94
C GLY A 263 -4.66 -3.32 10.41
N ILE A 264 -4.31 -3.38 9.12
CA ILE A 264 -3.79 -4.55 8.44
C ILE A 264 -2.26 -4.55 8.55
N SER A 265 -1.69 -5.70 8.93
CA SER A 265 -0.25 -5.89 8.92
C SER A 265 0.23 -6.05 7.49
N LEU A 266 1.25 -5.28 7.09
CA LEU A 266 1.88 -5.36 5.77
C LEU A 266 3.40 -5.46 6.00
N ILE A 267 3.96 -6.64 5.79
CA ILE A 267 5.40 -6.91 5.98
C ILE A 267 5.97 -7.31 4.62
N TRP A 268 7.03 -6.66 4.18
CA TRP A 268 7.65 -6.99 2.91
C TRP A 268 9.13 -7.35 3.09
N LYS A 269 9.65 -8.10 2.13
CA LYS A 269 11.06 -8.47 2.07
C LYS A 269 11.51 -8.56 0.61
N LEU A 270 12.61 -7.90 0.28
CA LEU A 270 13.27 -8.01 -1.01
C LEU A 270 14.58 -8.79 -0.85
N ASP A 271 14.72 -9.92 -1.54
CA ASP A 271 15.94 -10.72 -1.59
C ASP A 271 16.27 -11.05 -3.05
N ALA A 272 17.43 -10.64 -3.57
CA ALA A 272 18.01 -11.10 -4.84
C ALA A 272 17.00 -11.48 -5.97
N GLY A 273 16.23 -10.52 -6.48
CA GLY A 273 15.27 -10.75 -7.58
C GLY A 273 13.91 -11.34 -7.15
N ARG A 274 13.63 -11.34 -5.84
CA ARG A 274 12.38 -11.80 -5.25
C ARG A 274 11.84 -10.75 -4.28
N LEU A 275 10.56 -10.44 -4.40
CA LEU A 275 9.81 -9.61 -3.47
C LEU A 275 8.67 -10.43 -2.85
N ASP A 276 8.65 -10.50 -1.53
CA ASP A 276 7.55 -11.07 -0.74
C ASP A 276 6.82 -9.93 -0.02
N ILE A 277 5.49 -9.91 -0.08
CA ILE A 277 4.63 -9.02 0.71
C ILE A 277 3.59 -9.87 1.45
N ARG A 278 3.66 -9.87 2.78
CA ARG A 278 2.76 -10.60 3.68
C ARG A 278 1.71 -9.68 4.27
N ILE A 279 0.46 -10.12 4.24
CA ILE A 279 -0.72 -9.40 4.70
C ILE A 279 -1.42 -10.22 5.77
N SER A 280 -1.62 -9.65 6.97
CA SER A 280 -2.33 -10.30 8.08
C SER A 280 -3.23 -9.40 8.91
#